data_AF-A0A973BEC1-F1
#
_entry.id   AF-A0A973BEC1-F1
#
_cell.length_a   1.000
_cell.length_b   1.000
_cell.length_c   1.000
_cell.angle_alpha   90.00
_cell.angle_beta   90.00
_cell.angle_gamma   90.00
#
_symmetry.space_group_name_H-M   'P 1'
#
loop_
_entity.id
_entity.type
_entity.pdbx_description
1 polymer ?
#
loop_
_entity_poly.entity_id
_entity_poly.type
_entity_poly.pdbx_seq_one_letter_code
_entity_poly.pdbx_strand_id
1 'polypeptide(L)'
;MSGLQRIVSRIPWAYTGRRLLIAIPTLLVIITVAFFMMRMAPGGPFDGERKLNAATEAALNAKFGLDKPLWQQYTDYLWGVVQLDFGPSMKTLG
;
A
#
# COMPACT_ATOMS: atom_id res chain seq x y z
N MET A 1 -34.31 18.91 17.40
CA MET A 1 -32.96 18.32 17.23
C MET A 1 -32.78 17.03 18.06
N SER A 2 -33.70 16.05 18.01
CA SER A 2 -33.67 14.83 18.88
C SER A 2 -33.89 13.50 18.15
N GLY A 3 -34.10 13.52 16.82
CA GLY A 3 -34.22 12.30 16.01
C GLY A 3 -32.89 11.59 15.78
N LEU A 4 -31.82 12.37 15.53
CA LEU A 4 -30.50 11.85 15.20
C LEU A 4 -29.81 11.16 16.38
N GLN A 5 -29.97 11.65 17.61
CA GLN A 5 -29.36 11.03 18.79
C GLN A 5 -29.88 9.62 19.08
N ARG A 6 -31.14 9.32 18.72
CA ARG A 6 -31.75 7.99 18.92
C ARG A 6 -31.26 6.94 17.92
N ILE A 7 -30.82 7.38 16.75
CA ILE A 7 -30.22 6.51 15.72
C ILE A 7 -28.77 6.20 16.09
N VAL A 8 -28.05 7.21 16.55
CA VAL A 8 -26.62 7.12 16.89
C VAL A 8 -26.38 6.30 18.17
N SER A 9 -27.27 6.33 19.16
CA SER A 9 -27.12 5.55 20.41
C SER A 9 -27.46 4.06 20.26
N ARG A 10 -28.13 3.65 19.18
CA ARG A 10 -28.37 2.25 18.84
C ARG A 10 -27.15 1.57 18.22
N ILE A 11 -26.18 2.35 17.75
CA ILE A 11 -24.93 1.82 17.21
C ILE A 11 -24.11 1.37 18.41
N PRO A 12 -23.81 0.07 18.54
CA PRO A 12 -22.92 -0.39 19.58
C PRO A 12 -21.51 0.08 19.21
N TRP A 13 -21.11 1.25 19.68
CA TRP A 13 -19.78 1.84 19.40
C TRP A 13 -18.64 0.89 19.74
N ALA A 14 -18.82 0.05 20.77
CA ALA A 14 -17.93 -1.05 21.12
C ALA A 14 -17.85 -2.14 20.03
N TYR A 15 -18.95 -2.44 19.36
CA TYR A 15 -18.99 -3.39 18.24
C TYR A 15 -18.34 -2.82 16.98
N THR A 16 -18.61 -1.55 16.66
CA THR A 16 -17.98 -0.85 15.53
C THR A 16 -16.46 -0.74 15.74
N GLY A 17 -16.01 -0.37 16.93
CA GLY A 17 -14.58 -0.34 17.28
C GLY A 17 -13.91 -1.71 17.22
N ARG A 18 -14.58 -2.76 17.73
CA ARG A 18 -14.09 -4.15 17.64
C ARG A 18 -13.96 -4.61 16.17
N ARG A 19 -14.91 -4.25 15.31
CA ARG A 19 -14.82 -4.55 13.87
C ARG A 19 -13.66 -3.83 13.19
N LEU A 20 -13.42 -2.56 13.51
CA LEU A 20 -12.27 -1.82 12.99
C LEU A 20 -10.94 -2.43 13.45
N LEU A 21 -10.84 -2.86 14.71
CA LEU A 21 -9.66 -3.55 15.23
C LEU A 21 -9.37 -4.88 14.53
N ILE A 22 -10.41 -5.62 14.11
CA ILE A 22 -10.27 -6.88 13.35
C ILE A 22 -9.95 -6.59 11.87
N ALA A 23 -10.38 -5.44 11.34
CA ALA A 23 -10.09 -5.04 9.96
C ALA A 23 -8.59 -4.77 9.75
N ILE A 24 -7.89 -4.19 10.74
CA ILE A 24 -6.44 -3.89 10.66
C ILE A 24 -5.60 -5.14 10.32
N PRO A 25 -5.65 -6.26 11.08
CA PRO A 25 -4.87 -7.45 10.75
C PRO A 25 -5.32 -8.09 9.43
N THR A 26 -6.61 -8.02 9.10
CA THR A 26 -7.13 -8.53 7.82
C THR A 26 -6.52 -7.77 6.64
N LEU A 27 -6.52 -6.43 6.71
CA LEU A 27 -5.92 -5.58 5.69
C LEU A 27 -4.41 -5.79 5.60
N LEU A 28 -3.72 -5.91 6.75
CA LEU A 28 -2.30 -6.24 6.78
C LEU A 28 -2.02 -7.54 6.03
N VAL A 29 -2.76 -8.62 6.30
CA VAL A 29 -2.58 -9.89 5.58
C VAL A 29 -2.78 -9.72 4.08
N ILE A 30 -3.83 -9.02 3.65
CA ILE A 30 -4.10 -8.77 2.23
C ILE A 30 -2.94 -7.99 1.59
N ILE A 31 -2.46 -6.93 2.24
CA ILE A 31 -1.33 -6.12 1.78
C ILE A 31 -0.06 -6.95 1.70
N THR A 32 0.25 -7.74 2.73
CA THR A 32 1.42 -8.62 2.74
C THR A 32 1.36 -9.60 1.57
N VAL A 33 0.22 -10.29 1.39
CA VAL A 33 0.04 -11.25 0.30
C VAL A 33 0.17 -10.56 -1.07
N ALA A 34 -0.47 -9.40 -1.26
CA ALA A 34 -0.38 -8.63 -2.51
C ALA A 34 1.07 -8.19 -2.80
N PHE A 35 1.81 -7.72 -1.79
CA PHE A 35 3.21 -7.32 -1.92
C PHE A 35 4.09 -8.49 -2.36
N PHE A 36 3.99 -9.64 -1.69
CA PHE A 36 4.75 -10.82 -2.08
C PHE A 36 4.33 -11.38 -3.44
N MET A 37 3.04 -11.34 -3.77
CA MET A 37 2.54 -11.77 -5.07
C MET A 37 3.12 -10.91 -6.20
N MET A 38 3.18 -9.59 -6.03
CA MET A 38 3.86 -8.69 -6.99
C MET A 38 5.36 -8.97 -7.09
N ARG A 39 6.03 -9.32 -5.99
CA ARG A 39 7.47 -9.62 -6.01
C ARG A 39 7.81 -11.00 -6.58
N MET A 40 6.88 -11.95 -6.51
CA MET A 40 7.00 -13.27 -7.13
C MET A 40 6.78 -13.26 -8.63
N ALA A 41 6.13 -12.22 -9.16
CA ALA A 41 5.97 -12.06 -10.60
C ALA A 41 7.37 -11.96 -11.26
N PRO A 42 7.66 -12.75 -12.30
CA PRO A 42 8.91 -12.66 -13.03
C PRO A 42 8.96 -11.32 -13.80
N GLY A 43 9.90 -10.45 -13.42
CA GLY A 43 10.10 -9.12 -14.00
C GLY A 43 10.00 -7.99 -12.98
N GLY A 44 10.82 -6.95 -13.15
CA GLY A 44 10.74 -5.70 -12.40
C GLY A 44 9.65 -4.76 -12.95
N PRO A 45 9.21 -3.75 -12.18
CA PRO A 45 8.22 -2.76 -12.63
C PRO A 45 8.67 -1.94 -13.84
N PHE A 46 9.94 -2.05 -14.24
CA PHE A 46 10.53 -1.40 -15.41
C PHE A 46 10.96 -2.38 -16.52
N ASP A 47 10.73 -3.69 -16.35
CA ASP A 47 11.04 -4.74 -17.35
C ASP A 47 9.97 -4.81 -18.46
N GLY A 48 9.70 -3.67 -19.10
CA GLY A 48 8.77 -3.56 -20.21
C GLY A 48 9.40 -3.85 -21.58
N GLU A 49 8.61 -3.70 -22.65
CA GLU A 49 9.03 -3.92 -24.05
C GLU A 49 10.21 -3.05 -24.50
N ARG A 50 10.44 -1.89 -23.85
CA ARG A 50 11.65 -1.08 -24.05
C ARG A 50 12.65 -1.39 -22.94
N LYS A 51 13.74 -2.08 -23.29
CA LYS A 51 14.91 -2.16 -22.44
C LYS A 51 15.43 -0.75 -22.16
N LEU A 52 15.28 -0.31 -20.92
CA LEU A 52 15.89 0.94 -20.47
C LEU A 52 17.41 0.78 -20.50
N ASN A 53 18.13 1.88 -20.74
CA ASN A 53 19.57 1.88 -20.54
C ASN A 53 19.86 1.57 -19.06
N ALA A 54 20.87 0.74 -18.76
CA ALA A 54 21.23 0.34 -17.40
C ALA A 54 21.41 1.53 -16.45
N ALA A 55 21.91 2.67 -16.95
CA ALA A 55 22.02 3.91 -16.17
C ALA A 55 20.65 4.51 -15.79
N THR A 56 19.68 4.46 -16.70
CA THR A 56 18.30 4.94 -16.45
C THR A 56 17.56 4.00 -15.51
N GLU A 57 17.76 2.70 -15.68
CA GLU A 57 17.19 1.68 -14.80
C GLU A 57 17.71 1.82 -13.37
N ALA A 58 19.02 2.01 -13.17
CA ALA A 58 19.61 2.26 -11.86
C ALA A 58 19.07 3.55 -11.21
N ALA A 59 18.94 4.63 -11.99
CA ALA A 59 18.36 5.88 -11.49
C ALA A 59 16.89 5.73 -11.08
N LEU A 60 16.10 4.95 -11.82
CA LEU A 60 14.71 4.64 -11.47
C LEU A 60 14.62 3.71 -10.26
N ASN A 61 15.44 2.67 -10.19
CA ASN A 61 15.50 1.77 -9.04
C ASN A 61 15.87 2.53 -7.75
N ALA A 62 16.79 3.49 -7.84
CA ALA A 62 17.12 4.38 -6.72
C ALA A 62 15.95 5.32 -6.36
N LYS A 63 15.30 5.92 -7.35
CA LYS A 63 14.16 6.85 -7.15
C LYS A 63 12.94 6.17 -6.51
N PHE A 64 12.66 4.93 -6.90
CA PHE A 64 11.53 4.15 -6.39
C PHE A 64 11.91 3.23 -5.22
N GLY A 65 13.17 3.26 -4.78
CA GLY A 65 13.64 2.45 -3.65
C GLY A 65 13.69 0.94 -3.93
N LEU A 66 13.65 0.52 -5.19
CA LEU A 66 13.73 -0.89 -5.60
C LEU A 66 15.12 -1.50 -5.35
N ASP A 67 16.13 -0.65 -5.13
CA ASP A 67 17.50 -1.03 -4.73
C ASP A 67 17.58 -1.45 -3.25
N LYS A 68 16.64 -1.01 -2.41
CA LYS A 68 16.64 -1.29 -0.97
C LYS A 68 16.35 -2.77 -0.67
N PRO A 69 16.78 -3.32 0.48
CA PRO A 69 16.39 -4.65 0.90
C PRO A 69 14.87 -4.78 1.04
N LEU A 70 14.33 -5.98 0.77
CA LEU A 70 12.88 -6.24 0.70
C LEU A 70 12.11 -5.81 1.95
N TRP A 71 12.72 -5.97 3.13
CA TRP A 71 12.10 -5.55 4.37
C TRP A 71 11.90 -4.03 4.43
N GLN A 72 12.84 -3.23 3.89
CA GLN A 72 12.70 -1.77 3.82
C GLN A 72 11.61 -1.38 2.83
N GLN A 73 11.58 -2.03 1.65
CA GLN A 73 10.53 -1.77 0.65
C GLN A 73 9.14 -2.04 1.24
N TYR A 74 9.00 -3.12 2.01
CA TYR A 74 7.75 -3.47 2.68
C TYR A 74 7.39 -2.48 3.80
N THR A 75 8.34 -2.09 4.65
CA THR A 75 8.06 -1.13 5.74
C THR A 75 7.75 0.27 5.21
N ASP A 76 8.46 0.72 4.18
CA ASP A 76 8.23 2.01 3.52
C ASP A 76 6.81 2.03 2.90
N TYR A 77 6.42 0.93 2.23
CA TYR A 77 5.07 0.77 1.67
C TYR A 77 3.98 0.75 2.76
N LEU A 78 4.16 -0.04 3.82
CA LEU A 78 3.22 -0.10 4.93
C LEU A 78 3.04 1.26 5.60
N TRP A 79 4.14 2.00 5.78
CA TRP A 79 4.11 3.33 6.37
C TRP A 79 3.31 4.32 5.52
N GLY A 80 3.48 4.28 4.20
CA GLY A 80 2.65 5.04 3.26
C GLY A 80 1.17 4.69 3.40
N VAL A 81 0.83 3.40 3.40
CA VAL A 81 -0.58 2.94 3.53
C VAL A 81 -1.22 3.42 4.85
N VAL A 82 -0.47 3.42 5.95
CA VAL A 82 -0.94 3.95 7.25
C VAL A 82 -1.21 5.44 7.18
N GLN A 83 -0.43 6.19 6.39
CA GLN A 83 -0.63 7.61 6.12
C GLN A 83 -1.68 7.88 5.03
N LEU A 84 -2.29 6.83 4.47
CA LEU A 84 -3.17 6.90 3.29
C LEU A 84 -2.46 7.48 2.05
N ASP A 85 -1.13 7.34 2.00
CA ASP A 85 -0.28 7.68 0.86
C ASP A 85 0.09 6.39 0.09
N PHE A 86 -0.40 6.28 -1.13
CA PHE A 86 -0.16 5.14 -2.01
C PHE A 86 1.08 5.33 -2.91
N GLY A 87 1.86 6.38 -2.66
CA GLY A 87 3.03 6.74 -3.46
C GLY A 87 2.68 7.49 -4.75
N PRO A 88 3.71 7.87 -5.52
CA PRO A 88 3.54 8.66 -6.73
C PRO A 88 2.83 7.87 -7.83
N SER A 89 1.78 8.46 -8.41
CA SER A 89 1.09 7.92 -9.58
C SER A 89 2.03 7.87 -10.78
N MET A 90 2.24 6.68 -11.35
CA MET A 90 3.06 6.49 -12.56
C MET A 90 2.45 7.10 -13.82
N LYS A 91 1.21 7.64 -13.74
CA LYS A 91 0.49 8.19 -14.90
C LYS A 91 0.91 9.60 -15.29
N THR A 92 1.64 10.34 -14.44
CA THR A 92 1.98 11.76 -14.68
C THR A 92 3.43 12.02 -15.07
N LEU A 93 4.22 10.98 -15.34
CA LEU A 93 5.55 11.11 -15.97
C LEU A 93 5.41 10.84 -17.47
N GLY A 94 4.73 11.74 -18.16
CA GLY A 94 4.65 11.83 -19.62
C GLY A 94 5.13 13.20 -20.07
#